data_AF-A0A9E6PRH1-F1
#
_entry.id   AF-A0A9E6PRH1-F1
#
_cell.length_a   1.000
_cell.length_b   1.000
_cell.length_c   1.000
_cell.angle_alpha   90.00
_cell.angle_beta   90.00
_cell.angle_gamma   90.00
#
_symmetry.space_group_name_H-M   'P 1'
#
loop_
_entity.id
_entity.type
_entity.pdbx_description
1 polymer ?
#
loop_
_entity_poly.entity_id
_entity_poly.type
_entity_poly.pdbx_seq_one_letter_code
_entity_poly.pdbx_strand_id
1 'polypeptide(L)'
;MNIEVVDGVAELRVLASVPACSWSLGVALREETHRAYRQALEAYLQIPVAASEHAIHSLIEAGFSIACMHALCERGIILPAEQEGVISGKTLLVRGKENPSLSPDESDRLFRIVHIIAMSEAIFGDHEKARRWLSKPKTQLNGRSPRELLWSCPGAYQIEQMLIRLAEGLYS
;
A
#
# COMPACT_ATOMS: atom_id res chain seq x y z
N MET A 1 -13.64 -13.79 17.93
CA MET A 1 -13.78 -15.26 18.06
C MET A 1 -15.21 -15.51 18.47
N ASN A 2 -16.06 -15.94 17.54
CA ASN A 2 -17.44 -16.32 17.85
C ASN A 2 -17.58 -17.82 17.65
N ILE A 3 -18.22 -18.48 18.60
CA ILE A 3 -18.59 -19.89 18.53
C ILE A 3 -20.10 -19.88 18.31
N GLU A 4 -20.55 -20.40 17.18
CA GLU A 4 -21.96 -20.76 16.99
C GLU A 4 -22.07 -22.28 16.91
N VAL A 5 -23.08 -22.83 17.57
CA VAL A 5 -23.36 -24.26 17.60
C VAL A 5 -24.49 -24.51 16.62
N VAL A 6 -24.20 -25.24 15.55
CA VAL A 6 -25.21 -25.75 14.60
C VAL A 6 -25.14 -27.28 14.66
N ASP A 7 -26.29 -27.92 14.90
CA ASP A 7 -26.48 -29.38 14.94
C ASP A 7 -25.53 -30.17 15.87
N GLY A 8 -25.15 -29.59 17.00
CA GLY A 8 -24.43 -30.29 18.07
C GLY A 8 -22.97 -30.65 17.73
N VAL A 9 -22.45 -30.19 16.59
CA VAL A 9 -21.05 -30.33 16.19
C VAL A 9 -20.42 -28.95 16.18
N ALA A 10 -19.38 -28.76 17.00
CA ALA A 10 -18.59 -27.53 16.96
C ALA A 10 -17.77 -27.49 15.67
N GLU A 11 -18.28 -26.83 14.64
CA GLU A 11 -17.52 -26.60 13.41
C GLU A 11 -16.53 -25.45 13.62
N LEU A 12 -15.24 -25.79 13.70
CA LEU A 12 -14.15 -24.83 13.63
C LEU A 12 -13.98 -24.37 12.18
N ARG A 13 -14.67 -23.29 11.79
CA ARG A 13 -14.37 -22.63 10.52
C ARG A 13 -13.08 -21.82 10.68
N VAL A 14 -11.98 -22.37 10.18
CA VAL A 14 -10.72 -21.63 10.03
C VAL A 14 -11.01 -20.46 9.09
N LEU A 15 -11.03 -19.23 9.63
CA LEU A 15 -10.76 -18.05 8.81
C LEU A 15 -9.39 -18.32 8.21
N ALA A 16 -9.32 -18.59 6.90
CA ALA A 16 -8.08 -18.81 6.20
C ALA A 16 -7.09 -17.74 6.67
N SER A 17 -6.00 -18.15 7.32
CA SER A 17 -4.95 -17.22 7.66
C SER A 17 -4.36 -16.74 6.34
N VAL A 18 -4.82 -15.57 5.89
CA VAL A 18 -4.19 -14.87 4.79
C VAL A 18 -2.72 -14.71 5.19
N PRO A 19 -1.75 -15.17 4.37
CA PRO A 19 -0.34 -14.94 4.66
C PRO A 19 -0.13 -13.47 4.98
N ALA A 20 0.70 -13.16 5.99
CA ALA A 20 0.98 -11.78 6.41
C ALA A 20 1.54 -10.86 5.29
N CYS A 21 1.91 -11.45 4.15
CA CYS A 21 2.29 -10.80 2.89
C CYS A 21 1.57 -11.44 1.69
N SER A 22 0.24 -11.51 1.71
CA SER A 22 -0.57 -11.86 0.55
C SER A 22 -1.47 -10.67 0.26
N TRP A 23 -1.09 -9.84 -0.70
CA TRP A 23 -1.87 -8.69 -1.16
C TRP A 23 -3.09 -9.19 -1.94
N SER A 24 -4.18 -9.58 -1.26
CA SER A 24 -5.45 -9.89 -1.91
C SER A 24 -6.21 -8.59 -2.18
N LEU A 25 -5.73 -7.85 -3.19
CA LEU A 25 -6.01 -6.44 -3.48
C LEU A 25 -7.42 -6.11 -4.02
N GLY A 26 -8.21 -7.10 -4.43
CA GLY A 26 -9.39 -6.85 -5.26
C GLY A 26 -10.77 -6.99 -4.61
N VAL A 27 -10.91 -7.74 -3.52
CA VAL A 27 -12.24 -8.33 -3.20
C VAL A 27 -13.14 -7.41 -2.34
N ALA A 28 -12.59 -6.38 -1.70
CA ALA A 28 -13.36 -5.56 -0.75
C ALA A 28 -13.73 -4.15 -1.23
N LEU A 29 -13.15 -3.66 -2.34
CA LEU A 29 -13.47 -2.33 -2.86
C LEU A 29 -14.61 -2.40 -3.87
N ARG A 30 -15.49 -1.39 -3.86
CA ARG A 30 -16.47 -1.20 -4.93
C ARG A 30 -15.72 -1.03 -6.26
N GLU A 31 -16.31 -1.48 -7.37
CA GLU A 31 -15.71 -1.45 -8.72
C GLU A 31 -15.12 -0.07 -9.11
N GLU A 32 -15.84 1.01 -8.80
CA GLU A 32 -15.38 2.38 -9.07
C GLU A 32 -14.15 2.75 -8.23
N THR A 33 -14.14 2.40 -6.94
CA THR A 33 -13.01 2.61 -6.04
C THR A 33 -11.81 1.77 -6.45
N HIS A 34 -12.03 0.50 -6.84
CA HIS A 34 -10.98 -0.36 -7.36
C HIS A 34 -10.37 0.23 -8.64
N ARG A 35 -11.20 0.71 -9.58
CA ARG A 35 -10.71 1.40 -10.79
C ARG A 35 -9.86 2.63 -10.46
N ALA A 36 -10.32 3.49 -9.55
CA ALA A 36 -9.57 4.68 -9.13
C ALA A 36 -8.22 4.31 -8.50
N TYR A 37 -8.19 3.26 -7.67
CA TYR A 37 -6.95 2.71 -7.11
C TYR A 37 -5.98 2.24 -8.20
N ARG A 38 -6.45 1.48 -9.19
CA ARG A 38 -5.63 1.00 -10.31
C ARG A 38 -5.10 2.14 -11.18
N GLN A 39 -5.92 3.18 -11.42
CA GLN A 39 -5.49 4.38 -12.14
C GLN A 39 -4.42 5.17 -11.38
N ALA A 40 -4.51 5.25 -10.06
CA ALA A 40 -3.48 5.86 -9.23
C ALA A 40 -2.16 5.07 -9.32
N LEU A 41 -2.19 3.73 -9.26
CA LEU A 41 -0.99 2.91 -9.46
C LEU A 41 -0.36 3.11 -10.84
N GLU A 42 -1.15 3.23 -11.89
CA GLU A 42 -0.65 3.54 -13.23
C GLU A 42 0.01 4.92 -13.27
N ALA A 43 -0.63 5.93 -12.68
CA ALA A 43 -0.12 7.30 -12.64
C ALA A 43 1.15 7.47 -11.79
N TYR A 44 1.39 6.59 -10.82
CA TYR A 44 2.50 6.68 -9.88
C TYR A 44 3.66 5.75 -10.20
N LEU A 45 3.37 4.51 -10.61
CA LEU A 45 4.38 3.46 -10.82
C LEU A 45 4.36 2.91 -12.24
N GLN A 46 3.54 3.46 -13.14
CA GLN A 46 3.37 2.97 -14.52
C GLN A 46 2.91 1.50 -14.57
N ILE A 47 2.25 1.04 -13.51
CA ILE A 47 1.63 -0.28 -13.45
C ILE A 47 0.33 -0.23 -14.28
N PRO A 48 0.19 -0.99 -15.38
CA PRO A 48 -1.02 -0.94 -16.19
C PRO A 48 -2.28 -1.21 -15.35
N VAL A 49 -3.37 -0.48 -15.62
CA VAL A 49 -4.65 -0.68 -14.91
C VAL A 49 -5.08 -2.15 -14.91
N ALA A 50 -4.87 -2.86 -16.02
CA ALA A 50 -5.23 -4.27 -16.20
C ALA A 50 -4.16 -5.28 -15.76
N ALA A 51 -3.02 -4.84 -15.20
CA ALA A 51 -1.96 -5.76 -14.78
C ALA A 51 -2.46 -6.75 -13.70
N SER A 52 -2.19 -8.04 -13.88
CA SER A 52 -2.47 -9.05 -12.86
C SER A 52 -1.56 -8.87 -11.65
N GLU A 53 -1.92 -9.47 -10.52
CA GLU A 53 -1.06 -9.49 -9.32
C GLU A 53 0.31 -10.09 -9.61
N HIS A 54 0.37 -11.14 -10.43
CA HIS A 54 1.63 -11.73 -10.85
C HIS A 54 2.46 -10.76 -11.71
N ALA A 55 1.84 -9.99 -12.61
CA ALA A 55 2.55 -8.98 -13.39
C ALA A 55 3.09 -7.84 -12.52
N ILE A 56 2.33 -7.41 -11.49
CA ILE A 56 2.80 -6.43 -10.51
C ILE A 56 4.02 -6.97 -9.75
N HIS A 57 3.95 -8.22 -9.29
CA HIS A 57 5.08 -8.89 -8.66
C HIS A 57 6.32 -8.90 -9.57
N SER A 58 6.17 -9.27 -10.85
CA SER A 58 7.28 -9.23 -11.81
C SER A 58 7.84 -7.83 -12.05
N LEU A 59 7.00 -6.78 -12.01
CA LEU A 59 7.47 -5.39 -12.10
C LEU A 59 8.28 -4.97 -10.86
N ILE A 60 7.87 -5.43 -9.67
CA ILE A 60 8.60 -5.19 -8.42
C ILE A 60 9.96 -5.92 -8.47
N GLU A 61 10.00 -7.18 -8.92
CA GLU A 61 11.24 -7.94 -9.08
C GLU A 61 12.18 -7.35 -10.13
N ALA A 62 11.63 -6.83 -11.23
CA ALA A 62 12.42 -6.12 -12.26
C ALA A 62 12.99 -4.78 -11.75
N GLY A 63 12.32 -4.19 -10.76
CA GLY A 63 12.71 -2.96 -10.11
C GLY A 63 12.15 -1.70 -10.79
N PHE A 64 11.55 -0.80 -10.00
CA PHE A 64 11.08 0.48 -10.52
C PHE A 64 12.24 1.43 -10.83
N SER A 65 12.07 2.31 -11.80
CA SER A 65 13.13 3.26 -12.17
C SER A 65 13.39 4.28 -11.06
N ILE A 66 14.64 4.69 -10.89
CA ILE A 66 15.04 5.81 -10.02
C ILE A 66 14.37 7.12 -10.48
N ALA A 67 14.16 7.29 -11.79
CA ALA A 67 13.39 8.41 -12.34
C ALA A 67 11.95 8.44 -11.80
N CYS A 68 11.31 7.27 -11.66
CA CYS A 68 9.99 7.14 -11.04
C CYS A 68 10.03 7.60 -9.57
N MET A 69 11.02 7.17 -8.78
CA MET A 69 11.20 7.64 -7.40
C MET A 69 11.36 9.16 -7.34
N HIS A 70 12.19 9.76 -8.20
CA HIS A 70 12.36 11.22 -8.26
C HIS A 70 11.05 11.94 -8.56
N ALA A 71 10.30 11.49 -9.57
CA ALA A 71 9.02 12.09 -9.93
C ALA A 71 8.00 12.03 -8.77
N LEU A 72 8.00 10.94 -8.00
CA LEU A 72 7.14 10.81 -6.82
C LEU A 72 7.55 11.76 -5.69
N CYS A 73 8.84 11.97 -5.47
CA CYS A 73 9.35 12.94 -4.50
C CYS A 73 9.03 14.39 -4.91
N GLU A 74 9.25 14.75 -6.18
CA GLU A 74 8.96 16.09 -6.72
C GLU A 74 7.48 16.46 -6.60
N ARG A 75 6.59 15.48 -6.78
CA ARG A 75 5.14 15.64 -6.64
C ARG A 75 4.67 15.60 -5.18
N GLY A 76 5.56 15.33 -4.22
CA GLY A 76 5.22 15.20 -2.81
C GLY A 76 4.40 13.97 -2.44
N ILE A 77 4.32 12.97 -3.33
CA ILE A 77 3.66 11.68 -3.07
C ILE A 77 4.48 10.90 -2.05
N ILE A 78 5.77 10.78 -2.31
CA ILE A 78 6.78 10.24 -1.39
C ILE A 78 7.45 11.40 -0.66
N LEU A 79 7.45 11.35 0.66
CA LEU A 79 8.09 12.36 1.50
C LEU A 79 9.59 12.07 1.68
N PRO A 80 10.42 13.06 2.04
CA PRO A 80 11.86 12.85 2.22
C PRO A 80 12.20 11.72 3.21
N ALA A 81 11.47 11.62 4.32
CA ALA A 81 11.66 10.55 5.29
C ALA A 81 11.31 9.16 4.71
N GLU A 82 10.35 9.11 3.80
CA GLU A 82 9.92 7.88 3.12
C GLU A 82 10.90 7.42 2.06
N GLN A 83 11.41 8.38 1.29
CA GLN A 83 12.49 8.13 0.37
C GLN A 83 13.68 7.52 1.11
N GLU A 84 14.10 8.12 2.23
CA GLU A 84 15.29 7.68 2.97
C GLU A 84 15.18 6.23 3.49
N GLY A 85 13.99 5.78 3.90
CA GLY A 85 13.79 4.39 4.32
C GLY A 85 13.59 3.39 3.17
N VAL A 86 13.32 3.86 1.95
CA VAL A 86 13.41 3.05 0.73
C VAL A 86 14.87 2.96 0.28
N ILE A 87 15.47 4.11 -0.02
CA ILE A 87 16.84 4.26 -0.54
C ILE A 87 17.41 5.60 -0.04
N SER A 88 18.63 5.56 0.51
CA SER A 88 19.25 6.80 1.01
C SER A 88 19.40 7.84 -0.10
N GLY A 89 19.21 9.12 0.22
CA GLY A 89 19.35 10.19 -0.77
C GLY A 89 20.71 10.20 -1.47
N LYS A 90 21.78 9.86 -0.75
CA LYS A 90 23.12 9.72 -1.33
C LYS A 90 23.19 8.59 -2.35
N THR A 91 22.66 7.41 -2.00
CA THR A 91 22.66 6.25 -2.91
C THR A 91 21.79 6.49 -4.12
N LEU A 92 20.64 7.15 -3.95
CA LEU A 92 19.74 7.53 -5.04
C LEU A 92 20.45 8.41 -6.07
N LEU A 93 21.16 9.45 -5.61
CA LEU A 93 21.92 10.36 -6.47
C LEU A 93 23.08 9.66 -7.20
N VAL A 94 23.80 8.76 -6.52
CA VAL A 94 24.92 8.02 -7.12
C VAL A 94 24.42 7.01 -8.15
N ARG A 95 23.42 6.18 -7.79
CA ARG A 95 22.90 5.14 -8.67
C ARG A 95 22.14 5.72 -9.86
N GLY A 96 21.46 6.86 -9.73
CA GLY A 96 20.67 7.45 -10.84
C GLY A 96 21.44 7.69 -12.14
N LYS A 97 22.79 7.70 -12.11
CA LYS A 97 23.64 7.82 -13.30
C LYS A 97 24.10 6.48 -13.90
N GLU A 98 24.21 5.44 -13.07
CA GLU A 98 24.89 4.17 -13.42
C GLU A 98 23.94 2.97 -13.40
N ASN A 99 22.98 2.95 -12.46
CA ASN A 99 21.94 1.96 -12.34
C ASN A 99 20.57 2.67 -12.27
N PRO A 100 19.81 2.69 -13.38
CA PRO A 100 18.57 3.46 -13.46
C PRO A 100 17.41 2.84 -12.70
N SER A 101 17.58 1.70 -12.02
CA SER A 101 16.51 1.00 -11.30
C SER A 101 16.83 0.79 -9.81
N LEU A 102 15.78 0.82 -9.00
CA LEU A 102 15.77 0.39 -7.62
C LEU A 102 15.97 -1.14 -7.56
N SER A 103 16.56 -1.62 -6.47
CA SER A 103 16.62 -3.07 -6.21
C SER A 103 15.20 -3.65 -5.99
N PRO A 104 15.02 -4.98 -6.05
CA PRO A 104 13.74 -5.61 -5.73
C PRO A 104 13.22 -5.21 -4.33
N ASP A 105 14.09 -5.21 -3.31
CA ASP A 105 13.71 -4.84 -1.94
C ASP A 105 13.38 -3.35 -1.78
N GLU A 106 14.06 -2.48 -2.53
CA GLU A 106 13.75 -1.04 -2.60
C GLU A 106 12.41 -0.82 -3.32
N SER A 107 12.16 -1.58 -4.38
CA SER A 107 10.93 -1.52 -5.18
C SER A 107 9.72 -2.05 -4.42
N ASP A 108 9.87 -3.13 -3.64
CA ASP A 108 8.81 -3.65 -2.78
C ASP A 108 8.39 -2.62 -1.71
N ARG A 109 9.39 -1.96 -1.08
CA ARG A 109 9.11 -0.89 -0.11
C ARG A 109 8.42 0.30 -0.76
N LEU A 110 8.87 0.73 -1.94
CA LEU A 110 8.23 1.79 -2.70
C LEU A 110 6.78 1.43 -3.05
N PHE A 111 6.57 0.23 -3.60
CA PHE A 111 5.25 -0.28 -3.96
C PHE A 111 4.30 -0.24 -2.75
N ARG A 112 4.76 -0.72 -1.59
CA ARG A 112 3.95 -0.75 -0.37
C ARG A 112 3.47 0.63 0.06
N ILE A 113 4.34 1.64 0.00
CA ILE A 113 3.99 3.02 0.35
C ILE A 113 2.98 3.57 -0.66
N VAL A 114 3.26 3.44 -1.96
CA VAL A 114 2.39 3.93 -3.02
C VAL A 114 1.04 3.21 -3.04
N HIS A 115 1.02 1.91 -2.76
CA HIS A 115 -0.20 1.11 -2.67
C HIS A 115 -1.15 1.70 -1.62
N ILE A 116 -0.65 2.00 -0.42
CA ILE A 116 -1.48 2.58 0.65
C ILE A 116 -1.92 4.01 0.30
N ILE A 117 -1.06 4.81 -0.33
CA ILE A 117 -1.43 6.14 -0.81
C ILE A 117 -2.56 6.04 -1.84
N ALA A 118 -2.38 5.25 -2.90
CA ALA A 118 -3.35 5.04 -3.96
C ALA A 118 -4.69 4.52 -3.42
N MET A 119 -4.65 3.56 -2.49
CA MET A 119 -5.85 3.03 -1.85
C MET A 119 -6.58 4.11 -1.03
N SER A 120 -5.83 4.90 -0.27
CA SER A 120 -6.43 5.99 0.51
C SER A 120 -7.04 7.06 -0.39
N GLU A 121 -6.38 7.45 -1.48
CA GLU A 121 -6.91 8.41 -2.46
C GLU A 121 -8.19 7.91 -3.11
N ALA A 122 -8.23 6.64 -3.51
CA ALA A 122 -9.42 6.02 -4.09
C ALA A 122 -10.61 6.02 -3.12
N ILE A 123 -10.36 5.74 -1.83
CA ILE A 123 -11.40 5.68 -0.81
C ILE A 123 -11.91 7.07 -0.41
N PHE A 124 -11.01 8.05 -0.26
CA PHE A 124 -11.38 9.41 0.13
C PHE A 124 -11.84 10.28 -1.05
N GLY A 125 -11.55 9.86 -2.28
CA GLY A 125 -11.84 10.59 -3.53
C GLY A 125 -11.07 11.91 -3.65
N ASP A 126 -10.06 12.15 -2.81
CA ASP A 126 -9.34 13.42 -2.72
C ASP A 126 -7.94 13.22 -2.12
N HIS A 127 -6.94 13.74 -2.82
CA HIS A 127 -5.52 13.64 -2.43
C HIS A 127 -5.22 14.29 -1.07
N GLU A 128 -5.76 15.48 -0.80
CA GLU A 128 -5.50 16.19 0.46
C GLU A 128 -6.18 15.52 1.66
N LYS A 129 -7.37 14.94 1.47
CA LYS A 129 -8.03 14.12 2.50
C LYS A 129 -7.22 12.86 2.81
N ALA A 130 -6.76 12.16 1.77
CA ALA A 130 -5.89 10.99 1.91
C ALA A 130 -4.60 11.33 2.66
N ARG A 131 -3.89 12.38 2.21
CA ARG A 131 -2.67 12.89 2.86
C ARG A 131 -2.90 13.23 4.32
N ARG A 132 -3.96 13.96 4.64
CA ARG A 132 -4.34 14.31 6.02
C ARG A 132 -4.66 13.08 6.86
N TRP A 133 -5.36 12.08 6.30
CA TRP A 133 -5.67 10.86 7.03
C TRP A 133 -4.40 10.07 7.35
N LEU A 134 -3.49 9.94 6.37
CA LEU A 134 -2.21 9.24 6.50
C LEU A 134 -1.25 9.89 7.50
N SER A 135 -1.30 11.22 7.66
CA SER A 135 -0.43 11.95 8.60
C SER A 135 -0.98 12.05 10.02
N LYS A 136 -2.28 11.81 10.24
CA LYS A 136 -2.89 11.98 11.57
C LYS A 136 -2.74 10.71 12.42
N PRO A 137 -2.22 10.81 13.66
CA PRO A 137 -2.24 9.76 14.66
C PRO A 137 -3.58 9.02 14.75
N LYS A 138 -3.53 7.70 14.97
CA LYS A 138 -4.71 6.85 15.18
C LYS A 138 -4.59 6.13 16.52
N THR A 139 -5.68 6.09 17.28
CA THR A 139 -5.74 5.32 18.52
C THR A 139 -5.49 3.83 18.27
N GLN A 140 -6.02 3.29 17.16
CA GLN A 140 -5.80 1.90 16.74
C GLN A 140 -4.34 1.59 16.37
N LEU A 141 -3.51 2.62 16.17
CA LEU A 141 -2.09 2.51 15.88
C LEU A 141 -1.24 3.01 17.06
N ASN A 142 -1.76 2.93 18.29
CA ASN A 142 -1.09 3.37 19.51
C ASN A 142 -0.59 4.83 19.46
N GLY A 143 -1.37 5.72 18.85
CA GLY A 143 -1.03 7.14 18.74
C GLY A 143 -0.03 7.47 17.62
N ARG A 144 0.35 6.49 16.80
CA ARG A 144 1.16 6.72 15.60
C ARG A 144 0.29 7.01 14.39
N SER A 145 0.84 7.73 13.43
CA SER A 145 0.22 7.95 12.13
C SER A 145 0.38 6.74 11.21
N PRO A 146 -0.52 6.52 10.22
CA PRO A 146 -0.34 5.48 9.23
C PRO A 146 1.02 5.51 8.53
N ARG A 147 1.55 6.68 8.14
CA ARG A 147 2.85 6.77 7.45
C ARG A 147 4.01 6.21 8.27
N GLU A 148 3.95 6.31 9.59
CA GLU A 148 4.98 5.78 10.49
C GLU A 148 5.05 4.25 10.54
N LEU A 149 4.01 3.55 10.09
CA LEU A 149 3.92 2.09 10.11
C LEU A 149 4.21 1.45 8.74
N LEU A 150 4.32 2.23 7.66
CA LEU A 150 4.53 1.74 6.29
C LEU A 150 5.88 1.00 6.10
N TRP A 151 6.81 1.18 7.03
CA TRP A 151 8.14 0.56 6.98
C TRP A 151 8.16 -0.95 7.14
N SER A 152 7.07 -1.53 7.63
CA SER A 152 6.96 -2.96 7.87
C SER A 152 5.77 -3.54 7.12
N CYS A 153 5.87 -4.78 6.65
CA CYS A 153 4.74 -5.45 6.01
C CYS A 153 3.54 -5.55 6.96
N PRO A 154 3.71 -5.95 8.25
CA PRO A 154 2.60 -6.01 9.19
C PRO A 154 1.93 -4.65 9.43
N GLY A 155 2.72 -3.57 9.50
CA GLY A 155 2.19 -2.22 9.67
C GLY A 155 1.40 -1.73 8.45
N ALA A 156 1.89 -1.98 7.24
CA ALA A 156 1.16 -1.66 6.02
C ALA A 156 -0.14 -2.47 5.90
N TYR A 157 -0.10 -3.77 6.19
CA TYR A 157 -1.29 -4.61 6.23
C TYR A 157 -2.30 -4.10 7.25
N GLN A 158 -1.86 -3.69 8.45
CA GLN A 158 -2.76 -3.11 9.44
C GLN A 158 -3.48 -1.87 8.90
N ILE A 159 -2.78 -1.00 8.17
CA ILE A 159 -3.36 0.21 7.55
C ILE A 159 -4.32 -0.16 6.42
N GLU A 160 -3.96 -1.11 5.57
CA GLU A 160 -4.82 -1.63 4.50
C GLU A 160 -6.15 -2.13 5.07
N GLN A 161 -6.11 -2.93 6.14
CA GLN A 161 -7.33 -3.40 6.82
C GLN A 161 -8.16 -2.27 7.44
N MET A 162 -7.53 -1.18 7.90
CA MET A 162 -8.26 0.02 8.33
C MET A 162 -8.94 0.72 7.16
N LEU A 163 -8.28 0.82 6.01
CA LEU A 163 -8.85 1.42 4.79
C LEU A 163 -10.02 0.60 4.25
N ILE A 164 -9.92 -0.74 4.22
CA ILE A 164 -11.02 -1.62 3.80
C ILE A 164 -12.27 -1.39 4.65
N ARG A 165 -12.12 -1.43 5.98
CA ARG A 165 -13.23 -1.18 6.89
C ARG A 165 -13.84 0.22 6.72
N LEU A 166 -13.02 1.23 6.39
CA LEU A 166 -13.53 2.57 6.07
C LEU A 166 -14.39 2.56 4.79
N ALA A 167 -13.94 1.85 3.75
CA ALA A 167 -14.68 1.71 2.49
C ALA A 167 -16.01 0.95 2.65
N GLU A 168 -16.07 0.00 3.58
CA GLU A 168 -17.28 -0.75 3.94
C GLU A 168 -18.24 0.05 4.84
N GLY A 169 -17.84 1.25 5.31
CA GLY A 169 -18.63 2.07 6.23
C GLY A 169 -18.64 1.55 7.67
N LEU A 170 -17.69 0.68 8.03
CA LEU A 170 -17.61 0.04 9.35
C LEU A 170 -16.84 0.86 10.40
N TYR A 171 -16.66 2.16 10.18
CA TYR A 171 -15.99 3.07 11.12
C TYR A 171 -16.96 4.13 11.65
N SER A 172 -17.19 4.10 12.96
CA SER A 172 -17.81 5.15 13.79
C SER A 172 -16.79 5.75 14.74
#